data_AF-A0A9D7G230-F1
#
_entry.id   AF-A0A9D7G230-F1
#
_cell.length_a   1.000
_cell.length_b   1.000
_cell.length_c   1.000
_cell.angle_alpha   90.00
_cell.angle_beta   90.00
_cell.angle_gamma   90.00
#
_symmetry.space_group_name_H-M   'P 1'
#
loop_
_entity.id
_entity.type
_entity.pdbx_description
1 polymer ?
#
loop_
_entity_poly.entity_id
_entity_poly.type
_entity_poly.pdbx_seq_one_letter_code
_entity_poly.pdbx_strand_id
1 'polypeptide(L)'
;MTRYPSPELKDLPADIQEKILEVQAKAGFVPNVFLALARRPAEWRAFFAYHDALMLKDDSGLSKGDREMIVTTTSAANKCLYCVVAHGAILRIYEKKALVADQVAVNYRKADISERQRAMLDFAMKVCQKSDEIDDADFAALHAHGFSDEDAWDIAAITAFFGLSNRMASFSGMQPNPEFYLMGRVPKQVANALASPAPRVLQRQPGTARRAPTNRPRVAQWPRAGPAGQGRPR
;
A
#
# COMPACT_ATOMS: atom_id res chain seq x y z
N MET A 1 9.28 13.97 -12.12
CA MET A 1 8.63 13.48 -13.36
C MET A 1 8.22 12.03 -13.13
N THR A 2 7.01 11.63 -13.54
CA THR A 2 6.55 10.23 -13.44
C THR A 2 7.22 9.37 -14.53
N ARG A 3 7.79 8.22 -14.16
CA ARG A 3 8.54 7.35 -15.09
C ARG A 3 7.66 6.73 -16.18
N TYR A 4 6.40 6.43 -15.82
CA TYR A 4 5.40 5.84 -16.67
C TYR A 4 4.22 6.81 -16.85
N PRO A 5 3.62 6.88 -18.04
CA PRO A 5 2.43 7.71 -18.26
C PRO A 5 1.25 7.14 -17.47
N SER A 6 0.53 8.02 -16.79
CA SER A 6 -0.74 7.67 -16.14
C SER A 6 -1.84 7.56 -17.19
N PRO A 7 -2.73 6.56 -17.12
CA PRO A 7 -3.90 6.49 -17.97
C PRO A 7 -4.88 7.62 -17.64
N GLU A 8 -5.63 8.09 -18.65
CA GLU A 8 -6.77 8.96 -18.39
C GLU A 8 -7.92 8.15 -17.79
N LEU A 9 -8.66 8.75 -16.84
CA LEU A 9 -9.76 8.07 -16.15
C LEU A 9 -10.78 7.46 -17.13
N LYS A 10 -11.08 8.18 -18.22
CA LYS A 10 -12.06 7.75 -19.25
C LYS A 10 -11.66 6.46 -19.97
N ASP A 11 -10.37 6.13 -20.01
CA ASP A 11 -9.82 4.97 -20.72
C ASP A 11 -9.68 3.74 -19.79
N LEU A 12 -10.03 3.88 -18.50
CA LEU A 12 -9.96 2.81 -17.53
C LEU A 12 -11.23 1.93 -17.52
N PRO A 13 -11.14 0.65 -17.12
CA PRO A 13 -12.30 -0.17 -16.84
C PRO A 13 -13.25 0.47 -15.81
N ALA A 14 -14.56 0.24 -15.97
CA ALA A 14 -15.61 0.93 -15.21
C ALA A 14 -15.49 0.75 -13.69
N ASP A 15 -15.11 -0.45 -13.23
CA ASP A 15 -14.89 -0.77 -11.82
C ASP A 15 -13.71 0.00 -11.22
N ILE A 16 -12.62 0.16 -11.99
CA ILE A 16 -11.47 0.97 -11.58
C ILE A 16 -11.84 2.45 -11.52
N GLN A 17 -12.60 2.95 -12.51
CA GLN A 17 -13.09 4.33 -12.48
C GLN A 17 -13.96 4.60 -11.24
N GLU A 18 -14.86 3.67 -10.91
CA GLU A 18 -15.74 3.76 -9.76
C GLU A 18 -14.95 3.87 -8.45
N LYS A 19 -14.01 2.95 -8.19
CA LYS A 19 -13.17 3.01 -6.97
C LYS A 19 -12.34 4.29 -6.89
N ILE A 20 -11.78 4.76 -8.01
CA ILE A 20 -11.03 6.03 -8.05
C ILE A 20 -11.91 7.20 -7.63
N LEU A 21 -13.14 7.27 -8.17
CA LEU A 21 -14.08 8.34 -7.86
C LEU A 21 -14.61 8.25 -6.42
N GLU A 22 -14.82 7.04 -5.91
CA GLU A 22 -15.19 6.81 -4.51
C GLU A 22 -14.11 7.33 -3.56
N VAL A 23 -12.85 7.01 -3.82
CA VAL A 23 -11.72 7.50 -3.03
C VAL A 23 -11.59 9.02 -3.14
N GLN A 24 -11.78 9.58 -4.34
CA GLN A 24 -11.77 11.03 -4.52
C GLN A 24 -12.86 11.71 -3.70
N ALA A 25 -14.08 11.17 -3.67
CA ALA A 25 -15.18 11.72 -2.89
C ALA A 25 -14.88 11.70 -1.38
N LYS A 26 -14.22 10.66 -0.90
CA LYS A 26 -13.85 10.51 0.52
C LYS A 26 -12.66 11.39 0.92
N ALA A 27 -11.61 11.41 0.11
CA ALA A 27 -10.34 12.07 0.45
C ALA A 27 -10.26 13.53 -0.05
N GLY A 28 -11.07 13.92 -1.03
CA GLY A 28 -10.99 15.21 -1.72
C GLY A 28 -9.95 15.26 -2.85
N PHE A 29 -9.20 14.18 -3.07
CA PHE A 29 -8.22 14.01 -4.13
C PHE A 29 -8.00 12.52 -4.41
N VAL A 30 -7.32 12.18 -5.50
CA VAL A 30 -6.95 10.80 -5.82
C VAL A 30 -5.50 10.54 -5.43
N PRO A 31 -5.20 9.64 -4.47
CA PRO A 31 -3.84 9.25 -4.18
C PRO A 31 -3.17 8.67 -5.43
N ASN A 32 -1.95 9.12 -5.75
CA ASN A 32 -1.29 8.83 -7.02
C ASN A 32 -1.07 7.32 -7.25
N VAL A 33 -1.03 6.48 -6.21
CA VAL A 33 -0.98 5.00 -6.36
C VAL A 33 -2.14 4.45 -7.18
N PHE A 34 -3.35 5.02 -7.03
CA PHE A 34 -4.53 4.58 -7.79
C PHE A 34 -4.34 4.80 -9.29
N LEU A 35 -3.79 5.95 -9.69
CA LEU A 35 -3.55 6.29 -11.09
C LEU A 35 -2.30 5.57 -11.64
N ALA A 36 -1.23 5.50 -10.84
CA ALA A 36 0.03 4.93 -11.26
C ALA A 36 -0.07 3.43 -11.55
N LEU A 37 -0.86 2.68 -10.77
CA LEU A 37 -1.08 1.24 -11.00
C LEU A 37 -2.15 0.96 -12.07
N ALA A 38 -3.06 1.91 -12.34
CA ALA A 38 -4.20 1.68 -13.23
C ALA A 38 -3.80 1.37 -14.68
N ARG A 39 -2.55 1.68 -15.08
CA ARG A 39 -1.97 1.25 -16.37
C ARG A 39 -1.92 -0.27 -16.56
N ARG A 40 -2.03 -1.04 -15.46
CA ARG A 40 -2.10 -2.50 -15.45
C ARG A 40 -3.33 -2.94 -14.66
N PRO A 41 -4.53 -2.93 -15.27
CA PRO A 41 -5.78 -3.16 -14.56
C PRO A 41 -5.85 -4.46 -13.74
N ALA A 42 -5.26 -5.55 -14.22
CA ALA A 42 -5.22 -6.81 -13.47
C ALA A 42 -4.33 -6.71 -12.22
N GLU A 43 -3.15 -6.10 -12.35
CA GLU A 43 -2.24 -5.84 -11.23
C GLU A 43 -2.87 -4.87 -10.22
N TRP A 44 -3.55 -3.83 -10.70
CA TRP A 44 -4.29 -2.88 -9.88
C TRP A 44 -5.34 -3.58 -9.01
N ARG A 45 -6.15 -4.47 -9.61
CA ARG A 45 -7.20 -5.20 -8.86
C ARG A 45 -6.61 -6.10 -7.79
N ALA A 46 -5.57 -6.85 -8.13
CA ALA A 46 -4.89 -7.72 -7.17
C ALA A 46 -4.26 -6.90 -6.02
N PHE A 47 -3.63 -5.78 -6.36
CA PHE A 47 -3.02 -4.90 -5.37
C PHE A 47 -4.04 -4.35 -4.38
N PHE A 48 -5.14 -3.76 -4.86
CA PHE A 48 -6.14 -3.17 -3.97
C PHE A 48 -6.98 -4.23 -3.24
N ALA A 49 -7.17 -5.42 -3.82
CA ALA A 49 -7.78 -6.53 -3.10
C ALA A 49 -6.90 -6.99 -1.92
N TYR A 50 -5.59 -7.16 -2.11
CA TYR A 50 -4.68 -7.52 -1.03
C TYR A 50 -4.57 -6.39 0.01
N HIS A 51 -4.48 -5.13 -0.44
CA HIS A 51 -4.53 -3.97 0.45
C HIS A 51 -5.77 -4.00 1.34
N ASP A 52 -6.96 -4.13 0.75
CA ASP A 52 -8.22 -4.09 1.51
C ASP A 52 -8.31 -5.29 2.47
N ALA A 53 -7.85 -6.47 2.06
CA ALA A 53 -7.81 -7.68 2.90
C ALA A 53 -6.93 -7.52 4.17
N LEU A 54 -5.89 -6.68 4.13
CA LEU A 54 -5.00 -6.43 5.28
C LEU A 54 -5.40 -5.17 6.06
N MET A 55 -5.62 -4.05 5.36
CA MET A 55 -5.74 -2.73 5.96
C MET A 55 -7.17 -2.41 6.40
N LEU A 56 -8.18 -3.08 5.85
CA LEU A 56 -9.60 -2.89 6.19
C LEU A 56 -10.19 -4.07 6.96
N LYS A 57 -9.36 -5.04 7.37
CA LYS A 57 -9.75 -6.18 8.21
C LYS A 57 -10.35 -5.70 9.55
N ASP A 58 -11.56 -6.13 9.87
CA ASP A 58 -12.28 -5.75 11.10
C ASP A 58 -11.90 -6.64 12.30
N ASP A 59 -11.45 -7.87 12.05
CA ASP A 59 -11.11 -8.91 13.03
C ASP A 59 -9.60 -9.03 13.27
N SER A 60 -8.90 -7.91 13.45
CA SER A 60 -7.46 -7.88 13.75
C SER A 60 -7.20 -7.23 15.11
N GLY A 61 -6.26 -7.78 15.88
CA GLY A 61 -5.80 -7.17 17.14
C GLY A 61 -4.85 -5.98 16.93
N LEU A 62 -4.58 -5.61 15.68
CA LEU A 62 -3.91 -4.36 15.30
C LEU A 62 -4.92 -3.25 15.04
N SER A 63 -4.72 -2.12 15.73
CA SER A 63 -5.49 -0.91 15.42
C SER A 63 -5.13 -0.36 14.04
N LYS A 64 -5.99 0.50 13.46
CA LYS A 64 -5.67 1.17 12.19
C LYS A 64 -4.38 2.00 12.27
N GLY A 65 -4.11 2.61 13.42
CA GLY A 65 -2.87 3.33 13.67
C GLY A 65 -1.65 2.41 13.70
N ASP A 66 -1.75 1.25 14.35
CA ASP A 66 -0.67 0.25 14.39
C ASP A 66 -0.28 -0.23 12.98
N ARG A 67 -1.29 -0.53 12.14
CA ARG A 67 -1.07 -0.93 10.75
C ARG A 67 -0.30 0.14 9.97
N GLU A 68 -0.74 1.40 10.05
CA GLU A 68 -0.05 2.52 9.39
C GLU A 68 1.36 2.79 9.96
N MET A 69 1.58 2.47 11.24
CA MET A 69 2.88 2.60 11.90
C MET A 69 3.89 1.57 11.37
N ILE A 70 3.46 0.32 11.17
CA ILE A 70 4.25 -0.73 10.50
C ILE A 70 4.63 -0.27 9.09
N VAL A 71 3.65 0.21 8.32
CA VAL A 71 3.88 0.66 6.94
C VAL A 71 4.87 1.82 6.90
N THR A 72 4.68 2.85 7.71
CA THR A 72 5.54 4.03 7.71
C THR A 72 6.98 3.67 8.07
N THR A 73 7.16 2.81 9.08
CA THR A 73 8.49 2.39 9.57
C THR A 73 9.24 1.54 8.55
N THR A 74 8.60 0.49 8.03
CA THR A 74 9.21 -0.41 7.03
C THR A 74 9.43 0.28 5.68
N SER A 75 8.54 1.20 5.30
CA SER A 75 8.73 2.04 4.12
C SER A 75 9.92 2.98 4.26
N ALA A 76 10.18 3.49 5.47
CA ALA A 76 11.37 4.31 5.72
C ALA A 76 12.65 3.48 5.63
N ALA A 77 12.64 2.24 6.15
CA ALA A 77 13.74 1.30 5.98
C ALA A 77 14.07 1.04 4.50
N ASN A 78 13.02 0.96 3.66
CA ASN A 78 13.14 0.80 2.20
C ASN A 78 13.33 2.11 1.43
N LYS A 79 13.45 3.26 2.12
CA LYS A 79 13.62 4.60 1.53
C LYS A 79 12.53 4.95 0.50
N CYS A 80 11.30 4.48 0.71
CA CYS A 80 10.20 4.69 -0.23
C CYS A 80 9.49 6.03 0.04
N LEU A 81 9.83 7.06 -0.74
CA LEU A 81 9.26 8.41 -0.58
C LEU A 81 7.73 8.42 -0.58
N TYR A 82 7.09 7.75 -1.56
CA TYR A 82 5.62 7.73 -1.67
C TYR A 82 4.99 7.17 -0.39
N CYS A 83 5.42 5.97 0.01
CA CYS A 83 4.78 5.25 1.11
C CYS A 83 5.03 5.95 2.45
N VAL A 84 6.26 6.44 2.71
CA VAL A 84 6.56 7.19 3.95
C VAL A 84 5.69 8.44 4.07
N VAL A 85 5.55 9.22 2.99
CA VAL A 85 4.77 10.46 3.03
C VAL A 85 3.27 10.18 3.15
N ALA A 86 2.74 9.25 2.35
CA ALA A 86 1.31 8.94 2.33
C ALA A 86 0.86 8.26 3.62
N HIS A 87 1.51 7.17 4.03
CA HIS A 87 1.12 6.44 5.24
C HIS A 87 1.48 7.19 6.52
N GLY A 88 2.55 8.01 6.50
CA GLY A 88 2.83 8.93 7.60
C GLY A 88 1.69 9.94 7.81
N ALA A 89 1.03 10.41 6.74
CA ALA A 89 -0.14 11.27 6.86
C ALA A 89 -1.33 10.57 7.51
N ILE A 90 -1.62 9.34 7.05
CA ILE A 90 -2.73 8.53 7.55
C ILE A 90 -2.49 8.14 9.02
N LEU A 91 -1.25 7.76 9.36
CA LEU A 91 -0.81 7.48 10.72
C LEU A 91 -1.10 8.66 11.67
N ARG A 92 -0.71 9.89 11.30
CA ARG A 92 -1.00 11.09 12.11
C ARG A 92 -2.49 11.28 12.36
N ILE A 93 -3.34 10.93 11.38
CA ILE A 93 -4.80 11.03 11.49
C ILE A 93 -5.36 9.97 12.43
N TYR A 94 -4.98 8.70 12.27
CA TYR A 94 -5.50 7.62 13.12
C TYR A 94 -5.02 7.73 14.58
N GLU A 95 -3.74 8.01 14.78
CA GLU A 95 -3.18 8.17 16.14
C GLU A 95 -3.53 9.51 16.76
N LYS A 96 -4.01 10.48 15.98
CA LYS A 96 -4.20 11.88 16.40
C LYS A 96 -2.93 12.49 17.02
N LYS A 97 -1.76 12.05 16.54
CA LYS A 97 -0.43 12.48 16.98
C LYS A 97 0.33 13.09 15.81
N ALA A 98 0.45 14.42 15.79
CA ALA A 98 1.07 15.13 14.66
C ALA A 98 2.56 14.80 14.42
N LEU A 99 3.27 14.33 15.44
CA LEU A 99 4.72 14.09 15.39
C LEU A 99 5.11 12.63 15.16
N VAL A 100 4.21 11.69 15.47
CA VAL A 100 4.57 10.26 15.57
C VAL A 100 5.11 9.70 14.25
N ALA A 101 4.53 10.11 13.11
CA ALA A 101 4.95 9.65 11.79
C ALA A 101 6.40 10.00 11.46
N ASP A 102 6.85 11.20 11.83
CA ASP A 102 8.21 11.65 11.56
C ASP A 102 9.19 10.89 12.45
N GLN A 103 8.81 10.67 13.71
CA GLN A 103 9.63 9.92 14.65
C GLN A 103 9.80 8.47 14.21
N VAL A 104 8.73 7.77 13.82
CA VAL A 104 8.83 6.37 13.38
C VAL A 104 9.56 6.22 12.05
N ALA A 105 9.41 7.18 11.13
CA ALA A 105 10.12 7.18 9.86
C ALA A 105 11.63 7.42 10.03
N VAL A 106 12.04 8.32 10.93
CA VAL A 106 13.47 8.66 11.11
C VAL A 106 14.15 7.67 12.05
N ASN A 107 13.54 7.38 13.21
CA ASN A 107 14.04 6.42 14.18
C ASN A 107 12.92 6.00 15.16
N TYR A 108 12.19 4.95 14.83
CA TYR A 108 11.08 4.45 15.67
C TYR A 108 11.47 4.09 17.11
N ARG A 109 12.76 3.82 17.38
CA ARG A 109 13.25 3.53 18.73
C ARG A 109 13.25 4.75 19.66
N LYS A 110 13.00 5.94 19.12
CA LYS A 110 12.88 7.21 19.85
C LYS A 110 11.50 7.85 19.69
N ALA A 111 10.55 7.12 19.10
CA ALA A 111 9.20 7.62 18.91
C ALA A 111 8.39 7.57 20.20
N ASP A 112 7.42 8.48 20.31
CA ASP A 112 6.44 8.54 21.41
C ASP A 112 5.33 7.48 21.19
N ILE A 113 5.74 6.22 21.36
CA ILE A 113 4.93 5.02 21.16
C ILE A 113 5.04 4.10 22.38
N SER A 114 4.03 3.25 22.59
CA SER A 114 4.06 2.28 23.69
C SER A 114 5.13 1.19 23.48
N GLU A 115 5.55 0.52 24.56
CA GLU A 115 6.43 -0.66 24.45
C GLU A 115 5.81 -1.76 23.57
N ARG A 116 4.48 -1.93 23.61
CA ARG A 116 3.77 -2.85 22.72
C ARG A 116 3.95 -2.48 21.25
N GLN A 117 3.77 -1.19 20.91
CA GLN A 117 4.00 -0.70 19.54
C GLN A 117 5.47 -0.83 19.13
N ARG A 118 6.41 -0.58 20.05
CA ARG A 118 7.84 -0.75 19.79
C ARG A 118 8.19 -2.21 19.48
N ALA A 119 7.68 -3.18 20.25
CA ALA A 119 7.90 -4.61 20.00
C ALA A 119 7.32 -5.05 18.64
N MET A 120 6.13 -4.56 18.30
CA MET A 120 5.54 -4.75 16.96
C MET A 120 6.45 -4.24 15.84
N LEU A 121 7.02 -3.04 16.00
CA LEU A 121 7.92 -2.47 15.00
C LEU A 121 9.28 -3.20 14.96
N ASP A 122 9.80 -3.66 16.10
CA ASP A 122 11.01 -4.49 16.13
C ASP A 122 10.81 -5.78 15.31
N PHE A 123 9.67 -6.47 15.49
CA PHE A 123 9.31 -7.66 14.69
C PHE A 123 9.13 -7.32 13.21
N ALA A 124 8.34 -6.28 12.89
CA ALA A 124 8.13 -5.84 11.50
C ALA A 124 9.45 -5.49 10.79
N MET A 125 10.38 -4.84 11.50
CA MET A 125 11.70 -4.51 10.96
C MET A 125 12.55 -5.76 10.69
N LYS A 126 12.47 -6.78 11.57
CA LYS A 126 13.13 -8.07 11.32
C LYS A 126 12.53 -8.77 10.10
N VAL A 127 11.20 -8.86 9.99
CA VAL A 127 10.54 -9.38 8.78
C VAL A 127 10.94 -8.59 7.53
N CYS A 128 11.07 -7.27 7.61
CA CYS A 128 11.43 -6.44 6.48
C CYS A 128 12.86 -6.66 5.97
N GLN A 129 13.81 -6.97 6.85
CA GLN A 129 15.25 -6.96 6.54
C GLN A 129 15.90 -8.34 6.55
N LYS A 130 15.38 -9.26 7.36
CA LYS A 130 16.00 -10.53 7.78
C LYS A 130 14.90 -11.57 8.06
N SER A 131 13.91 -11.69 7.18
CA SER A 131 12.79 -12.64 7.40
C SER A 131 13.23 -14.10 7.46
N ASP A 132 14.38 -14.42 6.88
CA ASP A 132 15.03 -15.72 6.95
C ASP A 132 15.61 -16.05 8.33
N GLU A 133 15.83 -15.04 9.18
CA GLU A 133 16.32 -15.19 10.55
C GLU A 133 15.17 -15.21 11.59
N ILE A 134 13.90 -15.23 11.16
CA ILE A 134 12.76 -15.31 12.09
C ILE A 134 12.74 -16.68 12.78
N ASP A 135 12.63 -16.68 14.11
CA ASP A 135 12.55 -17.88 14.94
C ASP A 135 11.51 -17.74 16.07
N ASP A 136 11.32 -18.81 16.85
CA ASP A 136 10.32 -18.85 17.93
C ASP A 136 10.54 -17.78 19.02
N ALA A 137 11.76 -17.29 19.19
CA ALA A 137 12.05 -16.26 20.19
C ALA A 137 11.44 -14.90 19.80
N ASP A 138 11.30 -14.63 18.49
CA ASP A 138 10.65 -13.40 18.01
C ASP A 138 9.15 -13.39 18.34
N PHE A 139 8.48 -14.55 18.21
CA PHE A 139 7.07 -14.71 18.58
C PHE A 139 6.88 -14.61 20.10
N ALA A 140 7.76 -15.25 20.89
CA ALA A 140 7.74 -15.14 22.35
C ALA A 140 7.90 -13.68 22.82
N ALA A 141 8.74 -12.89 22.15
CA ALA A 141 8.89 -11.46 22.42
C ALA A 141 7.60 -10.69 22.15
N LEU A 142 6.87 -10.99 21.07
CA LEU A 142 5.55 -10.40 20.80
C LEU A 142 4.51 -10.80 21.85
N HIS A 143 4.47 -12.08 22.25
CA HIS A 143 3.53 -12.58 23.25
C HIS A 143 3.69 -11.88 24.61
N ALA A 144 4.93 -11.54 25.00
CA ALA A 144 5.21 -10.78 26.21
C ALA A 144 4.53 -9.38 26.24
N HIS A 145 4.12 -8.87 25.08
CA HIS A 145 3.37 -7.62 24.93
C HIS A 145 1.89 -7.82 24.57
N GLY A 146 1.38 -9.05 24.71
CA GLY A 146 -0.02 -9.39 24.50
C GLY A 146 -0.45 -9.47 23.04
N PHE A 147 0.48 -9.66 22.09
CA PHE A 147 0.15 -10.06 20.73
C PHE A 147 -0.12 -11.56 20.66
N SER A 148 -1.02 -11.95 19.77
CA SER A 148 -1.25 -13.35 19.38
C SER A 148 -0.40 -13.73 18.15
N ASP A 149 -0.36 -15.02 17.81
CA ASP A 149 0.26 -15.48 16.56
C ASP A 149 -0.46 -14.92 15.32
N GLU A 150 -1.79 -14.73 15.41
CA GLU A 150 -2.57 -14.08 14.34
C GLU A 150 -2.21 -12.59 14.19
N ASP A 151 -1.88 -11.91 15.29
CA ASP A 151 -1.35 -10.55 15.20
C ASP A 151 0.05 -10.54 14.58
N ALA A 152 0.91 -11.50 14.93
CA ALA A 152 2.24 -11.65 14.32
C ALA A 152 2.12 -11.89 12.81
N TRP A 153 1.15 -12.71 12.38
CA TRP A 153 0.82 -12.90 10.97
C TRP A 153 0.39 -11.59 10.31
N ASP A 154 -0.54 -10.84 10.91
CA ASP A 154 -0.99 -9.56 10.37
C ASP A 154 0.19 -8.56 10.24
N ILE A 155 1.09 -8.50 11.23
CA ILE A 155 2.31 -7.66 11.18
C ILE A 155 3.21 -8.06 10.01
N ALA A 156 3.48 -9.37 9.85
CA ALA A 156 4.33 -9.88 8.78
C ALA A 156 3.69 -9.68 7.40
N ALA A 157 2.38 -9.91 7.27
CA ALA A 157 1.65 -9.77 6.01
C ALA A 157 1.60 -8.31 5.54
N ILE A 158 1.34 -7.36 6.45
CA ILE A 158 1.42 -5.92 6.16
C ILE A 158 2.83 -5.56 5.73
N THR A 159 3.85 -6.01 6.48
CA THR A 159 5.25 -5.75 6.15
C THR A 159 5.62 -6.27 4.75
N ALA A 160 5.22 -7.49 4.41
CA ALA A 160 5.50 -8.10 3.11
C ALA A 160 4.79 -7.37 1.96
N PHE A 161 3.49 -7.09 2.12
CA PHE A 161 2.71 -6.38 1.11
C PHE A 161 3.25 -4.97 0.86
N PHE A 162 3.64 -4.25 1.91
CA PHE A 162 4.26 -2.94 1.73
C PHE A 162 5.69 -3.02 1.23
N GLY A 163 6.41 -4.12 1.44
CA GLY A 163 7.62 -4.43 0.69
C GLY A 163 7.41 -4.49 -0.83
N LEU A 164 6.30 -5.06 -1.31
CA LEU A 164 5.89 -5.01 -2.72
C LEU A 164 5.55 -3.57 -3.13
N SER A 165 4.69 -2.88 -2.36
CA SER A 165 4.27 -1.51 -2.65
C SER A 165 5.46 -0.55 -2.77
N ASN A 166 6.40 -0.64 -1.82
CA ASN A 166 7.61 0.17 -1.79
C ASN A 166 8.45 -0.04 -3.05
N ARG A 167 8.67 -1.29 -3.46
CA ARG A 167 9.45 -1.63 -4.65
C ARG A 167 8.79 -1.05 -5.90
N MET A 168 7.47 -1.21 -6.04
CA MET A 168 6.72 -0.66 -7.17
C MET A 168 6.75 0.87 -7.20
N ALA A 169 6.57 1.53 -6.06
CA ALA A 169 6.57 2.97 -5.96
C ALA A 169 7.96 3.56 -6.26
N SER A 170 9.02 3.01 -5.67
CA SER A 170 10.40 3.48 -5.88
C SER A 170 10.86 3.25 -7.32
N PHE A 171 10.63 2.06 -7.88
CA PHE A 171 10.98 1.74 -9.28
C PHE A 171 10.28 2.66 -10.30
N SER A 172 8.99 2.93 -10.08
CA SER A 172 8.19 3.75 -11.00
C SER A 172 8.37 5.26 -10.79
N GLY A 173 9.14 5.67 -9.78
CA GLY A 173 9.30 7.08 -9.40
C GLY A 173 7.99 7.72 -8.95
N MET A 174 7.10 6.94 -8.32
CA MET A 174 5.79 7.39 -7.85
C MET A 174 5.95 8.54 -6.86
N GLN A 175 5.31 9.68 -7.16
CA GLN A 175 5.36 10.86 -6.30
C GLN A 175 4.17 10.88 -5.33
N PRO A 176 4.39 11.15 -4.04
CA PRO A 176 3.27 11.38 -3.13
C PRO A 176 2.53 12.66 -3.52
N ASN A 177 1.24 12.68 -3.24
CA ASN A 177 0.41 13.86 -3.42
C ASN A 177 0.85 14.98 -2.44
N PRO A 178 0.90 16.26 -2.86
CA PRO A 178 1.22 17.39 -1.99
C PRO A 178 0.38 17.45 -0.70
N GLU A 179 -0.89 17.04 -0.78
CA GLU A 179 -1.84 17.00 0.33
C GLU A 179 -1.33 16.17 1.51
N PHE A 180 -0.63 15.07 1.24
CA PHE A 180 -0.11 14.19 2.30
C PHE A 180 0.97 14.85 3.16
N TYR A 181 1.70 15.86 2.66
CA TYR A 181 2.79 16.48 3.40
C TYR A 181 2.31 17.24 4.64
N LEU A 182 1.14 17.90 4.56
CA LEU A 182 0.57 18.68 5.66
C LEU A 182 -0.58 17.95 6.38
N MET A 183 -1.20 16.95 5.75
CA MET A 183 -2.30 16.20 6.33
C MET A 183 -1.91 15.60 7.69
N GLY A 184 -2.72 15.86 8.71
CA GLY A 184 -2.50 15.40 10.09
C GLY A 184 -1.46 16.21 10.89
N ARG A 185 -0.83 17.25 10.32
CA ARG A 185 0.09 18.16 11.05
C ARG A 185 -0.59 19.40 11.60
N VAL A 186 -1.52 19.96 10.83
CA VAL A 186 -2.23 21.21 11.11
C VAL A 186 -3.72 21.02 10.87
N PRO A 187 -4.60 21.92 11.38
CA PRO A 187 -6.02 21.86 11.05
C PRO A 187 -6.26 21.83 9.53
N LYS A 188 -7.29 21.09 9.09
CA LYS A 188 -7.58 20.85 7.67
C LYS A 188 -7.70 22.14 6.85
N GLN A 189 -8.29 23.18 7.42
CA GLN A 189 -8.44 24.49 6.79
C GLN A 189 -7.09 25.12 6.47
N VAL A 190 -6.12 25.01 7.39
CA VAL A 190 -4.76 25.52 7.22
C VAL A 190 -3.99 24.68 6.20
N ALA A 191 -4.10 23.35 6.26
CA ALA A 191 -3.47 22.46 5.30
C ALA A 191 -3.95 22.74 3.86
N ASN A 192 -5.26 22.93 3.66
CA ASN A 192 -5.83 23.22 2.34
C ASN A 192 -5.39 24.58 1.79
N ALA A 193 -5.22 25.60 2.63
CA ALA A 193 -4.75 26.92 2.21
C ALA A 193 -3.28 26.90 1.76
N LEU A 194 -2.47 26.02 2.36
CA LEU A 194 -1.04 25.88 2.06
C LEU A 194 -0.76 24.88 0.92
N ALA A 195 -1.69 23.96 0.63
CA ALA A 195 -1.58 23.02 -0.47
C ALA A 195 -1.75 23.75 -1.81
N SER A 196 -0.64 24.05 -2.48
CA SER A 196 -0.62 24.61 -3.83
C SER A 196 0.11 23.67 -4.81
N PRO A 197 -0.44 23.43 -6.02
CA PRO A 197 -1.77 23.81 -6.51
C PRO A 197 -2.90 22.96 -5.91
N ALA A 198 -4.15 23.40 -6.07
CA ALA A 198 -5.33 22.67 -5.62
C ALA A 198 -5.45 21.26 -6.26
N PRO A 199 -6.00 20.26 -5.54
CA PRO A 199 -6.14 18.91 -6.05
C PRO A 199 -6.93 18.87 -7.36
N ARG A 200 -6.43 18.12 -8.34
CA ARG A 200 -7.14 17.90 -9.59
C ARG A 200 -8.31 16.93 -9.34
N VAL A 201 -9.52 17.48 -9.30
CA VAL A 201 -10.77 16.71 -9.20
C VAL A 201 -11.07 16.06 -10.56
N LEU A 202 -11.05 14.73 -10.62
CA LEU A 202 -11.43 13.98 -11.81
C LEU A 202 -12.96 13.91 -11.92
N GLN A 203 -13.48 14.09 -13.12
CA GLN A 203 -14.89 13.91 -13.44
C GLN A 203 -15.04 12.78 -14.47
N ARG A 204 -16.15 12.03 -14.41
CA ARG A 204 -16.54 11.18 -15.55
C ARG A 204 -16.90 12.11 -16.71
N GLN A 205 -16.28 11.92 -17.86
CA GLN A 205 -16.80 12.52 -19.08
C GLN A 205 -18.04 11.74 -19.54
N PRO A 206 -19.09 12.40 -20.07
CA PRO A 206 -20.19 11.70 -20.70
C PRO A 206 -19.64 10.87 -21.86
N GLY A 207 -19.87 9.56 -21.81
CA GLY A 207 -19.30 8.62 -22.78
C GLY A 207 -19.80 8.93 -24.19
N THR A 208 -18.89 9.29 -25.10
CA THR A 208 -19.15 9.07 -26.51
C THR A 208 -18.92 7.59 -26.76
N ALA A 209 -19.97 6.88 -27.17
CA ALA A 209 -19.89 5.46 -27.51
C ALA A 209 -18.94 5.26 -28.71
N ARG A 210 -17.64 5.09 -28.45
CA ARG A 210 -16.70 4.61 -29.46
C ARG A 210 -16.89 3.11 -29.57
N ARG A 211 -17.36 2.65 -30.74
CA ARG A 211 -17.39 1.23 -31.11
C ARG A 211 -15.99 0.65 -30.91
N ALA A 212 -15.88 -0.39 -30.09
CA ALA A 212 -14.65 -1.14 -29.94
C ALA A 212 -14.24 -1.76 -31.30
N PRO A 213 -12.98 -1.65 -31.73
CA PRO A 213 -12.50 -2.42 -32.88
C PRO A 213 -12.48 -3.90 -32.48
N THR A 214 -13.13 -4.74 -33.28
CA THR A 214 -13.18 -6.19 -33.11
C THR A 214 -11.81 -6.78 -33.47
N ASN A 215 -10.86 -6.75 -32.54
CA ASN A 215 -9.67 -7.57 -32.64
C ASN A 215 -9.71 -8.64 -31.53
N ARG A 216 -10.15 -9.84 -31.92
CA ARG A 216 -9.95 -11.03 -31.09
C ARG A 216 -8.44 -11.29 -30.98
N PRO A 217 -7.86 -11.40 -29.78
CA PRO A 217 -6.49 -11.87 -29.66
C PRO A 217 -6.42 -13.34 -30.10
N ARG A 218 -5.46 -13.68 -30.98
CA ARG A 218 -5.09 -15.08 -31.21
C ARG A 218 -4.55 -15.62 -29.89
N VAL A 219 -5.24 -16.62 -29.33
CA VAL A 219 -4.74 -17.41 -28.20
C VAL A 219 -3.46 -18.08 -28.65
N ALA A 220 -2.33 -17.73 -28.03
CA ALA A 220 -1.09 -18.47 -28.20
C ALA A 220 -1.29 -19.88 -27.64
N GLN A 221 -1.22 -20.89 -28.51
CA GLN A 221 -1.23 -22.29 -28.10
C GLN A 221 0.13 -22.61 -27.46
N TRP A 222 0.14 -22.91 -26.16
CA TRP A 222 1.28 -23.53 -25.50
C TRP A 222 1.45 -24.97 -26.02
N PRO A 223 2.68 -25.44 -26.33
CA PRO A 223 2.90 -26.84 -26.69
C PRO A 223 2.57 -27.75 -25.51
N ARG A 224 1.75 -28.78 -25.75
CA ARG A 224 1.43 -29.81 -24.76
C ARG A 224 2.69 -30.63 -24.46
N ALA A 225 3.04 -30.75 -23.17
CA ALA A 225 4.02 -31.71 -22.71
C ALA A 225 3.54 -33.13 -23.06
N GLY A 226 4.37 -33.90 -23.77
CA GLY A 226 4.11 -35.31 -24.08
C GLY A 226 4.20 -36.18 -22.83
N PRO A 227 3.49 -37.32 -22.78
CA PRO A 227 3.48 -38.17 -21.59
C PRO A 227 4.83 -38.87 -21.41
N ALA A 228 5.32 -38.87 -20.17
CA ALA A 228 6.45 -39.66 -19.72
C ALA A 228 6.13 -41.16 -19.90
N GLY A 229 6.95 -41.85 -20.71
CA GLY A 229 6.85 -43.28 -20.91
C GLY A 229 7.19 -44.05 -19.64
N GLN A 230 6.24 -44.85 -19.15
CA GLN A 230 6.46 -45.90 -18.17
C GLN A 230 6.39 -47.28 -18.86
N GLY A 231 7.37 -48.13 -18.53
CA GLY A 231 7.34 -49.59 -18.68
C GLY A 231 8.23 -50.12 -19.82
N ARG A 232 8.97 -51.23 -19.69
CA ARG A 232 9.17 -52.23 -18.62
C ARG A 232 10.40 -53.11 -19.04
N PRO A 233 10.92 -53.98 -18.17
CA PRO A 233 12.16 -54.72 -18.39
C PRO A 233 11.97 -55.99 -19.24
N ARG A 234 13.07 -56.45 -19.86
CA ARG A 234 13.37 -57.84 -20.18
C ARG A 234 14.82 -58.12 -19.83
#